data_AF-S7X6P6-F1
#
_entry.id   AF-S7X6P6-F1
#
_cell.length_a   1.000
_cell.length_b   1.000
_cell.length_c   1.000
_cell.angle_alpha   90.00
_cell.angle_beta   90.00
_cell.angle_gamma   90.00
#
_symmetry.space_group_name_H-M   'P 1'
#
loop_
_entity.id
_entity.type
_entity.pdbx_description
1 polymer ?
#
loop_
_entity_poly.entity_id
_entity_poly.type
_entity_poly.pdbx_seq_one_letter_code
_entity_poly.pdbx_strand_id
1 'polypeptide(L)'
;MNGEHRNFVLTGNYEQVFPLDIYPMQILKACLYKDLDEMEALGMYEVAPEDFALTEFVCVSKQPHQQIIRAGLDLMLEEIG
;
A
#
# COMPACT_ATOMS: atom_id res chain seq x y z
N MET A 1 32.33 1.11 -15.31
CA MET A 1 30.92 0.70 -15.51
C MET A 1 30.71 -0.61 -14.78
N ASN A 2 30.28 -0.56 -13.52
CA ASN A 2 29.68 -1.69 -12.81
C ASN A 2 28.82 -1.04 -11.74
N GLY A 3 27.54 -0.87 -12.06
CA GLY A 3 26.57 -0.30 -11.13
C GLY A 3 26.51 -1.22 -9.92
N GLU A 4 26.98 -0.70 -8.78
CA GLU A 4 26.69 -1.31 -7.50
C GLU A 4 25.17 -1.51 -7.45
N HIS A 5 24.76 -2.78 -7.35
CA HIS A 5 23.40 -3.13 -6.97
C HIS A 5 23.14 -2.42 -5.65
N ARG A 6 22.45 -1.28 -5.73
CA ARG A 6 22.04 -0.54 -4.56
C ARG A 6 21.11 -1.45 -3.79
N ASN A 7 21.61 -2.00 -2.69
CA ASN A 7 20.78 -2.50 -1.61
C ASN A 7 19.95 -1.33 -1.09
N PHE A 8 18.82 -1.05 -1.74
CA PHE A 8 17.77 -0.24 -1.17
C PHE A 8 17.08 -1.11 -0.11
N VAL A 9 17.04 -0.55 1.09
CA VAL A 9 16.51 -1.11 2.35
C VAL A 9 15.41 -2.16 2.13
N LEU A 10 15.59 -3.33 2.76
CA LEU A 10 14.73 -4.52 2.80
C LEU A 10 13.29 -4.25 3.33
N THR A 11 12.52 -3.40 2.64
CA THR A 11 11.08 -3.19 2.87
C THR A 11 10.26 -3.52 1.62
N GLY A 12 10.81 -4.34 0.72
CA GLY A 12 10.20 -4.72 -0.57
C GLY A 12 9.35 -6.00 -0.53
N ASN A 13 9.06 -6.55 0.66
CA ASN A 13 8.45 -7.89 0.77
C ASN A 13 7.02 -7.93 0.25
N TYR A 14 6.30 -6.81 0.30
CA TYR A 14 4.93 -6.74 -0.20
C TYR A 14 4.92 -6.51 -1.71
N GLU A 15 5.83 -5.69 -2.23
CA GLU A 15 6.05 -5.41 -3.65
C GLU A 15 6.35 -6.70 -4.43
N GLN A 16 7.03 -7.68 -3.83
CA GLN A 16 7.30 -8.97 -4.48
C GLN A 16 6.07 -9.84 -4.72
N VAL A 17 4.99 -9.60 -3.98
CA VAL A 17 3.74 -10.38 -4.04
C VAL A 17 2.54 -9.54 -4.44
N PHE A 18 2.74 -8.24 -4.65
CA PHE A 18 1.68 -7.32 -5.05
C PHE A 18 1.47 -7.41 -6.56
N PRO A 19 0.22 -7.43 -7.05
CA PRO A 19 -0.07 -7.60 -8.47
C PRO A 19 0.31 -6.37 -9.32
N LEU A 20 0.51 -5.21 -8.69
CA LEU A 20 0.78 -3.93 -9.34
C LEU A 20 2.17 -3.40 -8.97
N ASP A 21 2.77 -2.61 -9.87
CA ASP A 21 4.05 -1.93 -9.64
C ASP A 21 3.85 -0.64 -8.82
N ILE A 22 3.52 -0.80 -7.55
CA ILE A 22 3.27 0.28 -6.59
C ILE A 22 3.93 -0.03 -5.24
N TYR A 23 3.83 0.91 -4.29
CA TYR A 23 4.35 0.74 -2.93
C TYR A 23 3.23 0.42 -1.92
N PRO A 24 2.77 -0.84 -1.82
CA PRO A 24 1.64 -1.22 -0.95
C PRO A 24 1.89 -0.89 0.52
N MET A 25 3.13 -0.99 1.01
CA MET A 25 3.45 -0.60 2.39
C MET A 25 3.26 0.90 2.63
N GLN A 26 3.59 1.76 1.66
CA GLN A 26 3.44 3.20 1.81
C GLN A 26 1.96 3.59 1.77
N ILE A 27 1.18 2.97 0.87
CA ILE A 27 -0.28 3.18 0.81
C ILE A 27 -0.92 2.80 2.14
N LEU A 28 -0.59 1.63 2.70
CA LEU A 28 -1.10 1.19 4.00
C LEU A 28 -0.78 2.20 5.10
N LYS A 29 0.44 2.75 5.10
CA LYS A 29 0.82 3.78 6.07
C LYS A 29 0.01 5.06 5.85
N ALA A 30 -0.11 5.54 4.61
CA ALA A 30 -0.92 6.69 4.25
C ALA A 30 -2.35 6.57 4.76
N CYS A 31 -2.98 5.41 4.58
CA CYS A 31 -4.30 5.11 5.15
C CYS A 31 -4.33 5.19 6.69
N LEU A 32 -3.28 4.74 7.38
CA LEU A 32 -3.22 4.73 8.85
C LEU A 32 -3.11 6.14 9.46
N TYR A 33 -2.33 7.04 8.86
CA TYR A 33 -2.28 8.44 9.29
C TYR A 33 -3.25 9.37 8.55
N LYS A 34 -4.07 8.81 7.65
CA LYS A 34 -5.19 9.47 6.97
C LYS A 34 -4.78 10.69 6.13
N ASP A 35 -3.64 10.61 5.47
CA ASP A 35 -3.19 11.66 4.53
C ASP A 35 -3.73 11.36 3.13
N LEU A 36 -4.68 12.19 2.69
CA LEU A 36 -5.36 12.03 1.41
C LEU A 36 -4.44 12.39 0.24
N ASP A 37 -3.68 13.47 0.36
CA ASP A 37 -2.75 13.93 -0.67
C ASP A 37 -1.71 12.82 -0.96
N GLU A 38 -1.21 12.17 0.08
CA GLU A 38 -0.27 11.07 -0.08
C GLU A 38 -0.93 9.79 -0.61
N MET A 39 -2.16 9.46 -0.18
CA MET A 39 -2.94 8.36 -0.76
C MET A 39 -3.13 8.56 -2.28
N GLU A 40 -3.53 9.75 -2.71
CA GLU A 40 -3.67 10.09 -4.13
C GLU A 40 -2.34 9.96 -4.89
N ALA A 41 -1.26 10.53 -4.33
CA ALA A 41 0.06 10.50 -4.95
C ALA A 41 0.63 9.09 -5.12
N LEU A 42 0.25 8.17 -4.22
CA LEU A 42 0.66 6.76 -4.27
C LEU A 42 -0.25 5.89 -5.17
N GLY A 43 -1.29 6.46 -5.77
CA GLY A 43 -2.19 5.76 -6.68
C GLY A 43 -3.28 4.95 -5.98
N MET A 44 -3.80 5.44 -4.85
CA MET A 44 -4.88 4.77 -4.10
C MET A 44 -6.13 4.47 -4.94
N TYR A 45 -6.39 5.24 -6.01
CA TYR A 45 -7.51 5.00 -6.93
C TYR A 45 -7.35 3.78 -7.85
N GLU A 46 -6.12 3.28 -8.01
CA GLU A 46 -5.80 2.15 -8.90
C GLU A 46 -5.85 0.80 -8.17
N VAL A 47 -6.15 0.81 -6.86
CA VAL A 47 -6.15 -0.39 -6.02
C VAL A 47 -7.52 -0.69 -5.44
N ALA A 48 -7.80 -1.98 -5.25
CA ALA A 48 -8.92 -2.47 -4.48
C ALA A 48 -8.41 -3.12 -3.17
N PRO A 49 -9.26 -3.20 -2.12
CA PRO A 49 -8.92 -3.94 -0.91
C PRO A 49 -8.41 -5.36 -1.21
N GLU A 50 -9.04 -6.07 -2.15
CA GLU A 50 -8.73 -7.45 -2.53
C GLU A 50 -7.30 -7.64 -3.07
N ASP A 51 -6.69 -6.61 -3.66
CA ASP A 51 -5.29 -6.65 -4.12
C ASP A 51 -4.31 -6.85 -2.96
N PHE A 52 -4.72 -6.48 -1.74
CA PHE A 52 -3.95 -6.64 -0.52
C PHE A 52 -4.17 -7.98 0.18
N ALA A 53 -4.99 -8.89 -0.35
CA ALA A 53 -5.22 -10.20 0.25
C ALA A 53 -3.94 -11.03 0.37
N LEU A 54 -3.08 -11.00 -0.67
CA LEU A 54 -1.79 -11.71 -0.65
C LEU A 54 -0.81 -11.08 0.33
N THR A 55 -0.75 -9.75 0.40
CA THR A 55 0.14 -9.05 1.36
C THR A 55 -0.30 -9.29 2.79
N GLU A 56 -1.61 -9.33 3.06
CA GLU A 56 -2.18 -9.67 4.36
C GLU A 56 -1.88 -11.12 4.75
N PHE A 57 -1.98 -12.05 3.80
CA PHE A 57 -1.67 -13.46 4.02
C PHE A 57 -0.21 -13.67 4.46
N VAL A 58 0.74 -13.04 3.76
CA VAL A 58 2.18 -13.14 4.06
C VAL A 58 2.61 -12.25 5.24
N CYS A 59 1.75 -11.34 5.69
CA CYS A 59 2.04 -10.43 6.79
C CYS A 59 2.27 -11.20 8.11
N VAL A 60 3.45 -11.01 8.70
CA VAL A 60 3.85 -11.66 9.97
C VAL A 60 3.09 -11.07 11.15
N SER A 61 2.81 -9.76 11.13
CA SER A 61 2.08 -9.05 12.18
C SER A 61 0.56 -9.15 12.07
N LYS A 62 0.05 -9.88 11.05
CA LYS A 62 -1.38 -10.12 10.82
C LYS A 62 -2.23 -8.85 10.84
N GLN A 63 -1.69 -7.78 10.26
CA GLN A 63 -2.42 -6.53 10.09
C GLN A 63 -3.54 -6.72 9.04
N PRO A 64 -4.75 -6.19 9.28
CA PRO A 64 -5.87 -6.37 8.38
C PRO A 64 -5.78 -5.40 7.19
N HIS A 65 -4.88 -5.68 6.24
CA HIS A 65 -4.59 -4.77 5.13
C HIS A 65 -5.83 -4.42 4.31
N GLN A 66 -6.68 -5.41 3.99
CA GLN A 66 -7.94 -5.18 3.27
C GLN A 66 -8.84 -4.16 3.99
N GLN A 67 -8.93 -4.24 5.32
CA GLN A 67 -9.75 -3.31 6.11
C GLN A 67 -9.15 -1.90 6.14
N ILE A 68 -7.82 -1.80 6.22
CA ILE A 68 -7.10 -0.52 6.20
C ILE A 68 -7.35 0.21 4.88
N ILE A 69 -7.20 -0.51 3.75
CA ILE A 69 -7.43 0.05 2.42
C ILE A 69 -8.89 0.43 2.23
N ARG A 70 -9.83 -0.41 2.70
CA ARG A 70 -11.25 -0.09 2.65
C ARG A 70 -11.56 1.21 3.39
N ALA A 71 -11.04 1.36 4.61
CA ALA A 71 -11.22 2.58 5.39
C ALA A 71 -10.57 3.81 4.73
N GLY A 72 -9.43 3.64 4.06
CA GLY A 72 -8.80 4.70 3.27
C GLY A 72 -9.66 5.16 2.10
N LEU A 73 -10.20 4.22 1.31
CA LEU A 73 -11.12 4.53 0.21
C LEU A 73 -12.41 5.20 0.70
N ASP A 74 -13.00 4.69 1.78
CA ASP A 74 -14.21 5.27 2.35
C ASP A 74 -13.94 6.71 2.83
N LEU A 75 -12.78 6.99 3.45
CA LEU A 75 -12.38 8.35 3.84
C LEU A 75 -12.22 9.29 2.64
N MET A 76 -11.58 8.82 1.56
CA MET A 76 -11.44 9.63 0.33
C MET A 76 -12.80 9.95 -0.29
N LEU A 77 -13.76 9.03 -0.23
CA LEU A 77 -15.12 9.24 -0.71
C LEU A 77 -15.88 10.27 0.14
N GLU A 78 -15.69 10.24 1.46
CA GLU A 78 -16.32 11.21 2.38
C GLU A 78 -15.85 12.65 2.15
N GLU A 79 -14.59 12.86 1.74
CA GLU A 79 -14.03 14.20 1.53
C GLU A 79 -14.40 14.81 0.16
N ILE A 80 -14.79 13.98 -0.80
CA ILE A 80 -15.26 14.41 -2.12
C ILE A 80 -16.78 14.72 -2.11
N GLY A 81 -17.53 14.19 -1.13
CA GLY A 81 -19.00 14.29 -1.02
C GLY A 81 -19.49 15.47 -0.19
#